data_AF-A0A351F4X8-F1
#
_entry.id   AF-A0A351F4X8-F1
#
_cell.length_a   1.000
_cell.length_b   1.000
_cell.length_c   1.000
_cell.angle_alpha   90.00
_cell.angle_beta   90.00
_cell.angle_gamma   90.00
#
_symmetry.space_group_name_H-M   'P 1'
#
loop_
_entity.id
_entity.type
_entity.pdbx_description
1 polymer ?
#
loop_
_entity_poly.entity_id
_entity_poly.type
_entity_poly.pdbx_seq_one_letter_code
_entity_poly.pdbx_strand_id
1 'polypeptide(L)'
;MKAIKDEFPNPVLAIGRDDYIESCSFRTTFEESRITIDTDNITIPIKYLLVCNGLQSLVDAGDATVVIKVKSSAASYSKLFRFPAGVCEMLISIPKFSVVNKIDLEGAVIAAHNIDQFRCEGEFNELYFGSATFKIRKGDILASEDSRSIFVDDTELERPISSIFDISRNDNQTSDVVPNYYGEKIEIHLKSELYELYYNFKDFNNGALRRYAAGIIVYPVLVEAIGFVMAHYQGDEDGGDGTDFSEKRWFRAIEHKADSKGIDFSNPGDYASTIANDMLGDIALDALRSFKYTLDSEVNNGETQMIGGVD
;
A
#
# COMPACT_ATOMS: atom_id res chain seq x y z
N MET A 1 -13.65 -24.71 -17.81
CA MET A 1 -13.46 -25.42 -16.54
C MET A 1 -12.24 -24.81 -15.87
N LYS A 2 -12.42 -23.85 -14.95
CA LYS A 2 -11.33 -23.32 -14.14
C LYS A 2 -11.01 -24.37 -13.09
N ALA A 3 -9.74 -24.78 -13.02
CA ALA A 3 -9.24 -25.67 -11.98
C ALA A 3 -9.59 -25.08 -10.61
N ILE A 4 -10.36 -25.82 -9.82
CA ILE A 4 -10.64 -25.49 -8.43
C ILE A 4 -9.32 -25.72 -7.70
N LYS A 5 -8.68 -24.62 -7.31
CA LYS A 5 -7.38 -24.58 -6.67
C LYS A 5 -7.54 -24.99 -5.20
N ASP A 6 -7.08 -26.19 -4.87
CA ASP A 6 -6.83 -26.65 -3.49
C ASP A 6 -5.71 -25.79 -2.87
N GLU A 7 -6.06 -24.64 -2.28
CA GLU A 7 -5.09 -23.69 -1.72
C GLU A 7 -4.91 -23.77 -0.19
N PHE A 8 -5.69 -24.58 0.54
CA PHE A 8 -5.63 -24.64 2.01
C PHE A 8 -5.55 -26.07 2.57
N PRO A 9 -4.67 -26.34 3.55
CA PRO A 9 -4.55 -27.65 4.19
C PRO A 9 -5.64 -27.93 5.24
N ASN A 10 -6.59 -27.00 5.41
CA ASN A 10 -7.68 -27.04 6.39
C ASN A 10 -9.00 -26.55 5.76
N PRO A 11 -10.15 -26.87 6.37
CA PRO A 11 -11.44 -26.30 5.97
C PRO A 11 -11.43 -24.78 6.09
N VAL A 12 -11.86 -24.09 5.05
CA VAL A 12 -11.97 -22.63 4.99
C VAL A 12 -13.38 -22.23 4.58
N LEU A 13 -14.02 -21.38 5.39
CA LEU A 13 -15.33 -20.83 5.08
C LEU A 13 -15.18 -19.75 3.99
N ALA A 14 -15.49 -20.09 2.75
CA ALA A 14 -15.44 -19.17 1.61
C ALA A 14 -16.52 -19.48 0.58
N ILE A 15 -16.90 -18.46 -0.20
CA ILE A 15 -17.88 -18.60 -1.28
C ILE A 15 -17.36 -19.59 -2.32
N GLY A 16 -18.21 -20.54 -2.73
CA GLY A 16 -17.87 -21.55 -3.72
C GLY A 16 -17.03 -22.72 -3.20
N ARG A 17 -16.80 -22.81 -1.88
CA ARG A 17 -16.24 -23.99 -1.23
C ARG A 17 -17.33 -24.72 -0.46
N ASP A 18 -17.31 -26.04 -0.53
CA ASP A 18 -18.24 -26.90 0.20
C ASP A 18 -17.62 -27.37 1.53
N ASP A 19 -16.72 -26.56 2.12
CA ASP A 19 -16.00 -26.97 3.32
C ASP A 19 -16.88 -26.96 4.57
N TYR A 20 -17.87 -26.06 4.57
CA TYR A 20 -18.84 -25.83 5.62
C TYR A 20 -20.26 -26.08 5.09
N ILE A 21 -21.22 -26.25 5.99
CA ILE A 21 -22.65 -26.32 5.65
C ILE A 21 -23.16 -24.97 5.10
N GLU A 22 -24.21 -25.02 4.28
CA GLU A 22 -24.76 -23.84 3.58
C GLU A 22 -25.23 -22.70 4.49
N SER A 23 -25.59 -23.00 5.75
CA SER A 23 -26.00 -21.98 6.71
C SER A 23 -24.83 -21.15 7.23
N CYS A 24 -23.59 -21.61 7.04
CA CYS A 24 -22.41 -20.86 7.45
C CYS A 24 -22.04 -19.81 6.40
N SER A 25 -21.72 -18.59 6.84
CA SER A 25 -21.28 -17.53 5.94
C SER A 25 -20.40 -16.50 6.63
N PHE A 26 -19.50 -15.91 5.87
CA PHE A 26 -18.69 -14.77 6.30
C PHE A 26 -18.69 -13.73 5.18
N ARG A 27 -18.91 -12.47 5.56
CA ARG A 27 -18.82 -11.33 4.63
C ARG A 27 -18.48 -10.07 5.38
N THR A 28 -17.86 -9.15 4.69
CA THR A 28 -17.70 -7.78 5.16
C THR A 28 -18.55 -6.85 4.31
N THR A 29 -18.93 -5.68 4.84
CA THR A 29 -19.79 -4.71 4.16
C THR A 29 -19.32 -3.31 4.49
N PHE A 30 -19.39 -2.41 3.52
CA PHE A 30 -19.17 -0.98 3.69
C PHE A 30 -20.25 -0.22 2.93
N GLU A 31 -20.57 0.98 3.41
CA GLU A 31 -21.50 1.88 2.74
C GLU A 31 -20.68 2.95 2.00
N GLU A 32 -20.69 2.93 0.66
CA GLU A 32 -19.92 3.86 -0.17
C GLU A 32 -20.25 5.33 0.15
N SER A 33 -21.51 5.64 0.45
CA SER A 33 -21.97 6.99 0.82
C SER A 33 -21.40 7.50 2.14
N ARG A 34 -20.81 6.62 2.96
CA ARG A 34 -20.18 6.98 4.24
C ARG A 34 -18.65 7.00 4.16
N ILE A 35 -18.08 6.77 2.99
CA ILE A 35 -16.65 6.97 2.76
C ILE A 35 -16.40 8.48 2.81
N THR A 36 -15.49 8.90 3.68
CA THR A 36 -15.11 10.30 3.81
C THR A 36 -13.68 10.48 3.40
N ILE A 37 -13.43 11.56 2.66
CA ILE A 37 -12.13 11.94 2.18
C ILE A 37 -11.82 13.29 2.86
N ASP A 38 -10.86 13.29 3.78
CA ASP A 38 -10.37 14.53 4.41
C ASP A 38 -9.13 15.05 3.65
N THR A 39 -8.31 15.91 4.24
CA THR A 39 -7.09 16.42 3.58
C THR A 39 -6.09 15.29 3.28
N ASP A 40 -5.86 14.39 4.24
CA ASP A 40 -4.73 13.45 4.22
C ASP A 40 -5.16 11.99 4.01
N ASN A 41 -6.40 11.64 4.35
CA ASN A 41 -6.87 10.27 4.44
C ASN A 41 -8.19 10.00 3.72
N ILE A 42 -8.33 8.75 3.29
CA ILE A 42 -9.58 8.11 2.88
C ILE A 42 -10.02 7.24 4.05
N THR A 43 -11.17 7.58 4.63
CA THR A 43 -11.76 6.83 5.74
C THR A 43 -12.93 5.99 5.25
N ILE A 44 -12.86 4.68 5.47
CA ILE A 44 -13.86 3.72 5.01
C ILE A 44 -14.46 3.00 6.24
N PRO A 45 -15.78 3.11 6.48
CA PRO A 45 -16.45 2.35 7.52
C PRO A 45 -16.71 0.92 7.03
N ILE A 46 -16.18 -0.06 7.78
CA ILE A 46 -16.34 -1.47 7.45
C ILE A 46 -17.03 -2.18 8.63
N LYS A 47 -17.96 -3.06 8.28
CA LYS A 47 -18.62 -4.00 9.16
C LYS A 47 -18.36 -5.42 8.70
N TYR A 48 -18.33 -6.38 9.61
CA TYR A 48 -18.40 -7.80 9.24
C TYR A 48 -19.66 -8.48 9.78
N LEU A 49 -20.04 -9.56 9.08
CA LEU A 49 -21.05 -10.51 9.50
C LEU A 49 -20.43 -11.91 9.41
N LEU A 50 -20.41 -12.61 10.54
CA LEU A 50 -19.99 -14.00 10.66
C LEU A 50 -21.18 -14.82 11.16
N VAL A 51 -21.63 -15.76 10.34
CA VAL A 51 -22.67 -16.74 10.68
C VAL A 51 -21.97 -18.10 10.67
N CYS A 52 -21.37 -18.48 11.79
CA CYS A 52 -20.75 -19.79 12.00
C CYS A 52 -20.38 -19.86 13.48
N ASN A 53 -21.08 -20.68 14.25
CA ASN A 53 -20.96 -20.73 15.70
C ASN A 53 -19.56 -21.19 16.14
N GLY A 54 -18.95 -22.13 15.42
CA GLY A 54 -17.60 -22.61 15.69
C GLY A 54 -16.57 -21.51 15.49
N LEU A 55 -16.58 -20.83 14.34
CA LEU A 55 -15.68 -19.71 14.09
C LEU A 55 -15.97 -18.51 15.00
N GLN A 56 -17.25 -18.21 15.28
CA GLN A 56 -17.62 -17.14 16.20
C GLN A 56 -17.09 -17.41 17.61
N SER A 57 -17.20 -18.65 18.09
CA SER A 57 -16.66 -19.04 19.40
C SER A 57 -15.15 -18.84 19.48
N LEU A 58 -14.40 -19.13 18.41
CA LEU A 58 -12.96 -18.87 18.34
C LEU A 58 -12.64 -17.37 18.34
N VAL A 59 -13.44 -16.56 17.64
CA VAL A 59 -13.29 -15.09 17.65
C VAL A 59 -13.57 -14.53 19.04
N ASP A 60 -14.63 -14.99 19.69
CA ASP A 60 -15.04 -14.55 21.03
C ASP A 60 -14.03 -14.96 22.11
N ALA A 61 -13.42 -16.14 21.97
CA ALA A 61 -12.33 -16.61 22.84
C ALA A 61 -10.98 -15.91 22.56
N GLY A 62 -10.85 -15.20 21.43
CA GLY A 62 -9.61 -14.57 20.98
C GLY A 62 -8.62 -15.51 20.29
N ASP A 63 -9.00 -16.76 20.03
CA ASP A 63 -8.21 -17.76 19.29
C ASP A 63 -8.20 -17.50 17.78
N ALA A 64 -9.20 -16.78 17.28
CA ALA A 64 -9.26 -16.25 15.92
C ALA A 64 -9.57 -14.75 15.93
N THR A 65 -9.35 -14.07 14.81
CA THR A 65 -9.68 -12.65 14.69
C THR A 65 -10.10 -12.30 13.27
N VAL A 66 -11.09 -11.42 13.17
CA VAL A 66 -11.55 -10.87 11.90
C VAL A 66 -10.62 -9.74 11.47
N VAL A 67 -10.23 -9.76 10.21
CA VAL A 67 -9.29 -8.80 9.62
C VAL A 67 -9.79 -8.33 8.25
N ILE A 68 -9.41 -7.10 7.89
CA ILE A 68 -9.51 -6.58 6.53
C ILE A 68 -8.10 -6.36 6.01
N LYS A 69 -7.80 -6.99 4.89
CA LYS A 69 -6.60 -6.73 4.11
C LYS A 69 -6.91 -5.67 3.07
N VAL A 70 -6.15 -4.60 3.11
CA VAL A 70 -6.28 -3.43 2.23
C VAL A 70 -5.06 -3.37 1.34
N LYS A 71 -5.27 -3.32 0.04
CA LYS A 71 -4.21 -3.21 -0.96
C LYS A 71 -4.49 -2.07 -1.94
N SER A 72 -3.44 -1.38 -2.36
CA SER A 72 -3.46 -0.55 -3.57
C SER A 72 -2.18 -0.84 -4.35
N SER A 73 -2.28 -1.73 -5.35
CA SER A 73 -1.12 -2.29 -6.04
C SER A 73 -0.25 -1.23 -6.71
N ALA A 74 -0.88 -0.18 -7.26
CA ALA A 74 -0.18 0.90 -7.95
C ALA A 74 0.57 1.86 -7.00
N ALA A 75 0.30 1.80 -5.70
CA ALA A 75 1.00 2.54 -4.66
C ALA A 75 1.91 1.66 -3.78
N SER A 76 2.01 0.35 -4.08
CA SER A 76 2.65 -0.65 -3.22
C SER A 76 2.11 -0.68 -1.77
N TYR A 77 0.87 -0.21 -1.57
CA TYR A 77 0.26 -0.20 -0.25
C TYR A 77 -0.38 -1.56 0.05
N SER A 78 -0.02 -2.16 1.19
CA SER A 78 -0.62 -3.40 1.69
C SER A 78 -0.62 -3.39 3.21
N LYS A 79 -1.79 -3.21 3.83
CA LYS A 79 -1.96 -3.25 5.29
C LYS A 79 -3.08 -4.19 5.69
N LEU A 80 -2.96 -4.74 6.90
CA LEU A 80 -3.95 -5.60 7.51
C LEU A 80 -4.50 -4.88 8.74
N PHE A 81 -5.80 -4.69 8.76
CA PHE A 81 -6.52 -4.04 9.85
C PHE A 81 -7.32 -5.08 10.61
N ARG A 82 -7.18 -5.08 11.94
CA ARG A 82 -7.83 -6.04 12.83
C ARG A 82 -9.06 -5.40 13.47
N PHE A 83 -10.19 -6.11 13.47
CA PHE A 83 -11.33 -5.68 14.26
C PHE A 83 -11.04 -5.79 15.76
N PRO A 84 -11.40 -4.78 16.57
CA PRO A 84 -11.30 -4.89 18.02
C PRO A 84 -12.17 -6.04 18.56
N ALA A 85 -11.74 -6.64 19.68
CA ALA A 85 -12.49 -7.72 20.31
C ALA A 85 -13.92 -7.27 20.68
N GLY A 86 -14.92 -8.08 20.34
CA GLY A 86 -16.33 -7.79 20.59
C GLY A 86 -16.92 -6.65 19.73
N VAL A 87 -16.18 -6.12 18.76
CA VAL A 87 -16.63 -5.03 17.89
C VAL A 87 -16.70 -5.52 16.45
N CYS A 88 -17.87 -5.39 15.83
CA CYS A 88 -18.11 -5.83 14.45
C CYS A 88 -17.99 -4.71 13.41
N GLU A 89 -17.67 -3.49 13.84
CA GLU A 89 -17.57 -2.29 13.01
C GLU A 89 -16.26 -1.57 13.28
N MET A 90 -15.64 -1.03 12.24
CA MET A 90 -14.41 -0.24 12.36
C MET A 90 -14.29 0.80 11.26
N LEU A 91 -13.51 1.83 11.53
CA LEU A 91 -13.08 2.79 10.52
C LEU A 91 -11.66 2.43 10.10
N ILE A 92 -11.43 2.19 8.81
CA ILE A 92 -10.07 2.14 8.26
C ILE A 92 -9.70 3.51 7.73
N SER A 93 -8.50 3.97 8.07
CA SER A 93 -7.91 5.20 7.54
C SER A 93 -6.75 4.83 6.63
N ILE A 94 -6.82 5.26 5.38
CA ILE A 94 -5.81 5.01 4.35
C ILE A 94 -5.26 6.35 3.90
N PRO A 95 -3.94 6.58 3.97
CA PRO A 95 -3.37 7.83 3.48
C PRO A 95 -3.59 7.98 1.97
N LYS A 96 -4.04 9.14 1.50
CA LYS A 96 -4.34 9.38 0.08
C LYS A 96 -3.16 9.07 -0.85
N PHE A 97 -1.95 9.46 -0.43
CA PHE A 97 -0.72 9.21 -1.19
C PHE A 97 -0.36 7.73 -1.33
N SER A 98 -0.98 6.87 -0.52
CA SER A 98 -0.83 5.42 -0.54
C SER A 98 -1.86 4.72 -1.43
N VAL A 99 -2.64 5.48 -2.22
CA VAL A 99 -3.66 4.96 -3.12
C VAL A 99 -3.47 5.53 -4.50
N VAL A 100 -3.56 4.67 -5.51
CA VAL A 100 -3.59 5.08 -6.92
C VAL A 100 -4.78 4.39 -7.58
N ASN A 101 -5.77 5.17 -8.01
CA ASN A 101 -6.97 4.82 -8.76
C ASN A 101 -7.95 3.85 -8.07
N LYS A 102 -7.47 2.93 -7.23
CA LYS A 102 -8.28 1.90 -6.58
C LYS A 102 -7.72 1.41 -5.25
N ILE A 103 -8.63 0.94 -4.41
CA ILE A 103 -8.39 0.25 -3.14
C ILE A 103 -9.05 -1.12 -3.22
N ASP A 104 -8.29 -2.18 -3.03
CA ASP A 104 -8.78 -3.56 -2.96
C ASP A 104 -8.92 -3.95 -1.46
N LEU A 105 -10.11 -4.43 -1.08
CA LEU A 105 -10.49 -4.85 0.27
C LEU A 105 -10.83 -6.34 0.27
N GLU A 106 -10.20 -7.11 1.15
CA GLU A 106 -10.40 -8.55 1.31
C GLU A 106 -10.59 -8.86 2.80
N GLY A 107 -11.80 -9.30 3.20
CA GLY A 107 -12.07 -9.76 4.54
C GLY A 107 -11.58 -11.20 4.78
N ALA A 108 -11.11 -11.47 6.00
CA ALA A 108 -10.78 -12.82 6.42
C ALA A 108 -10.99 -13.03 7.93
N VAL A 109 -11.14 -14.28 8.34
CA VAL A 109 -10.95 -14.73 9.71
C VAL A 109 -9.63 -15.49 9.75
N ILE A 110 -8.70 -15.06 10.60
CA ILE A 110 -7.38 -15.69 10.75
C ILE A 110 -7.18 -16.21 12.17
N ALA A 111 -6.40 -17.27 12.32
CA ALA A 111 -6.02 -17.78 13.62
C ALA A 111 -5.06 -16.82 14.35
N ALA A 112 -5.39 -16.44 15.58
CA ALA A 112 -4.54 -15.61 16.43
C ALA A 112 -3.47 -16.43 17.16
N HIS A 113 -3.74 -17.72 17.36
CA HIS A 113 -2.90 -18.70 18.04
C HIS A 113 -2.86 -20.02 17.26
N ASN A 114 -1.98 -20.94 17.65
CA ASN A 114 -2.02 -22.29 17.11
C ASN A 114 -3.21 -23.05 17.73
N ILE A 115 -3.93 -23.83 16.93
CA ILE A 115 -5.08 -24.64 17.35
C ILE A 115 -4.82 -26.09 16.92
N ASP A 116 -4.57 -26.98 17.87
CA ASP A 116 -4.15 -28.36 17.56
C ASP A 116 -5.29 -29.27 17.09
N GLN A 117 -6.52 -28.99 17.51
CA GLN A 117 -7.71 -29.80 17.22
C GLN A 117 -8.84 -28.93 16.67
N PHE A 118 -8.54 -28.12 15.65
CA PHE A 118 -9.54 -27.24 15.04
C PHE A 118 -10.67 -28.05 14.42
N ARG A 119 -11.89 -27.73 14.84
CA ARG A 119 -13.14 -28.26 14.30
C ARG A 119 -14.29 -27.33 14.64
N CYS A 120 -15.19 -27.09 13.68
CA CYS A 120 -16.48 -26.46 13.93
C CYS A 120 -17.55 -27.56 13.98
N GLU A 121 -17.94 -27.95 15.20
CA GLU A 121 -18.88 -29.05 15.46
C GLU A 121 -20.21 -28.86 14.72
N GLY A 122 -20.57 -29.83 13.88
CA GLY A 122 -21.81 -29.81 13.10
C GLY A 122 -21.85 -28.79 11.96
N GLU A 123 -20.77 -28.05 11.73
CA GLU A 123 -20.71 -26.98 10.72
C GLU A 123 -19.77 -27.30 9.56
N PHE A 124 -18.82 -28.22 9.74
CA PHE A 124 -18.04 -28.76 8.62
C PHE A 124 -18.89 -29.70 7.78
N ASN A 125 -18.57 -29.76 6.49
CA ASN A 125 -19.18 -30.73 5.59
C ASN A 125 -18.81 -32.17 6.02
N GLU A 126 -19.81 -32.91 6.48
CA GLU A 126 -19.63 -34.27 7.00
C GLU A 126 -19.09 -35.24 5.94
N LEU A 127 -19.45 -35.05 4.66
CA LEU A 127 -19.03 -35.93 3.58
C LEU A 127 -17.50 -35.89 3.38
N TYR A 128 -16.89 -34.72 3.58
CA TYR A 128 -15.47 -34.51 3.36
C TYR A 128 -14.64 -34.66 4.65
N PHE A 129 -15.18 -34.20 5.78
CA PHE A 129 -14.39 -34.06 7.00
C PHE A 129 -14.88 -34.92 8.16
N GLY A 130 -16.13 -35.38 8.17
CA GLY A 130 -16.67 -36.22 9.26
C GLY A 130 -16.25 -35.73 10.65
N SER A 131 -15.49 -36.56 11.38
CA SER A 131 -14.92 -36.26 12.71
C SER A 131 -13.46 -35.82 12.70
N ALA A 132 -12.90 -35.51 11.52
CA ALA A 132 -11.52 -35.05 11.40
C ALA A 132 -11.29 -33.72 12.12
N THR A 133 -10.07 -33.56 12.62
CA THR A 133 -9.59 -32.33 13.25
C THR A 133 -8.34 -31.88 12.53
N PHE A 134 -8.08 -30.57 12.56
CA PHE A 134 -6.97 -29.96 11.82
C PHE A 134 -6.04 -29.22 12.78
N LYS A 135 -4.75 -29.23 12.44
CA LYS A 135 -3.75 -28.40 13.11
C LYS A 135 -3.65 -27.07 12.37
N ILE A 136 -4.05 -26.01 13.04
CA ILE A 136 -4.02 -24.64 12.55
C ILE A 136 -2.85 -23.91 13.18
N ARG A 137 -2.09 -23.20 12.37
CA ARG A 137 -1.02 -22.31 12.82
C ARG A 137 -1.56 -20.90 12.94
N LYS A 138 -0.94 -20.12 13.84
CA LYS A 138 -1.17 -18.68 13.89
C LYS A 138 -0.98 -18.05 12.50
N GLY A 139 -1.98 -17.28 12.06
CA GLY A 139 -2.01 -16.61 10.77
C GLY A 139 -2.70 -17.39 9.65
N ASP A 140 -3.01 -18.68 9.86
CA ASP A 140 -3.77 -19.46 8.89
C ASP A 140 -5.18 -18.89 8.71
N ILE A 141 -5.68 -18.98 7.48
CA ILE A 141 -7.00 -18.50 7.09
C ILE A 141 -8.04 -19.56 7.46
N LEU A 142 -9.09 -19.12 8.15
CA LEU A 142 -10.23 -19.93 8.59
C LEU A 142 -11.52 -19.55 7.85
N ALA A 143 -11.62 -18.30 7.39
CA ALA A 143 -12.64 -17.83 6.48
C ALA A 143 -12.08 -16.73 5.58
N SER A 144 -12.59 -16.62 4.35
CA SER A 144 -12.21 -15.56 3.41
C SER A 144 -13.36 -15.19 2.49
N GLU A 145 -13.37 -13.95 2.04
CA GLU A 145 -14.26 -13.49 0.97
C GLU A 145 -13.48 -13.05 -0.27
N ASP A 146 -14.19 -12.89 -1.39
CA ASP A 146 -13.60 -12.32 -2.60
C ASP A 146 -13.23 -10.84 -2.38
N SER A 147 -12.12 -10.44 -3.01
CA SER A 147 -11.68 -9.04 -2.99
C SER A 147 -12.69 -8.12 -3.66
N ARG A 148 -13.00 -6.98 -3.03
CA ARG A 148 -13.80 -5.90 -3.61
C ARG A 148 -12.95 -4.66 -3.85
N SER A 149 -13.20 -3.97 -4.96
CA SER A 149 -12.46 -2.77 -5.33
C SER A 149 -13.32 -1.53 -5.17
N ILE A 150 -12.76 -0.50 -4.52
CA ILE A 150 -13.29 0.86 -4.48
C ILE A 150 -12.42 1.69 -5.42
N PHE A 151 -13.05 2.32 -6.42
CA PHE A 151 -12.35 3.26 -7.30
C PHE A 151 -12.33 4.63 -6.65
N VAL A 152 -11.15 5.26 -6.65
CA VAL A 152 -10.97 6.61 -6.09
C VAL A 152 -10.76 7.57 -7.26
N ASP A 153 -11.56 8.62 -7.31
CA ASP A 153 -11.44 9.67 -8.31
C ASP A 153 -10.11 10.42 -8.11
N ASP A 154 -9.33 10.57 -9.18
CA ASP A 154 -8.04 11.29 -9.18
C ASP A 154 -8.19 12.77 -8.76
N THR A 155 -9.40 13.33 -8.83
CA THR A 155 -9.69 14.70 -8.37
C THR A 155 -9.84 14.82 -6.85
N GLU A 156 -10.22 13.74 -6.18
CA GLU A 156 -10.39 13.64 -4.72
C GLU A 156 -9.09 13.22 -4.01
N LEU A 157 -8.16 12.64 -4.76
CA LEU A 157 -6.78 12.47 -4.35
C LEU A 157 -6.13 13.87 -4.31
N GLU A 158 -5.51 14.22 -3.18
CA GLU A 158 -4.58 15.35 -3.19
C GLU A 158 -3.63 15.14 -4.36
N ARG A 159 -3.47 16.18 -5.20
CA ARG A 159 -2.43 16.14 -6.23
C ARG A 159 -1.13 15.88 -5.48
N PRO A 160 -0.51 14.70 -5.65
CA PRO A 160 0.61 14.34 -4.81
C PRO A 160 1.71 15.37 -4.99
N ILE A 161 2.60 15.54 -4.02
CA ILE A 161 3.75 16.44 -4.18
C ILE A 161 4.53 16.11 -5.47
N SER A 162 4.43 14.87 -5.96
CA SER A 162 4.90 14.45 -7.29
C SER A 162 4.37 15.29 -8.47
N SER A 163 3.28 16.03 -8.31
CA SER A 163 2.66 16.88 -9.34
C SER A 163 3.40 18.19 -9.60
N ILE A 164 4.30 18.59 -8.68
CA ILE A 164 5.20 19.74 -8.86
C ILE A 164 6.39 19.39 -9.76
N PHE A 165 6.58 18.10 -10.08
CA PHE A 165 7.66 17.63 -10.95
C PHE A 165 7.17 17.44 -12.39
N ASP A 166 8.06 17.69 -13.33
CA ASP A 166 7.95 17.28 -14.72
C ASP A 166 9.22 16.51 -15.10
N ILE A 167 9.08 15.30 -15.64
CA ILE A 167 10.22 14.44 -15.95
C ILE A 167 10.29 14.31 -17.47
N SER A 168 11.39 14.77 -18.05
CA SER A 168 11.54 14.83 -19.50
C SER A 168 12.87 14.26 -19.95
N ARG A 169 12.92 13.82 -21.20
CA ARG A 169 14.14 13.35 -21.84
C ARG A 169 14.95 14.54 -22.37
N ASN A 170 16.24 14.58 -22.06
CA ASN A 170 17.20 15.52 -22.65
C ASN A 170 18.54 14.83 -22.85
N ASP A 171 18.92 14.62 -24.11
CA ASP A 171 20.18 13.95 -24.46
C ASP A 171 21.35 14.93 -24.62
N ASN A 172 21.10 16.24 -24.61
CA ASN A 172 22.11 17.28 -24.81
C ASN A 172 22.80 17.72 -23.49
N GLN A 173 22.50 17.04 -22.38
CA GLN A 173 23.05 17.34 -21.05
C GLN A 173 24.25 16.45 -20.70
N THR A 174 25.11 16.91 -19.79
CA THR A 174 26.31 16.18 -19.39
C THR A 174 26.03 15.06 -18.38
N SER A 175 25.25 15.34 -17.34
CA SER A 175 24.91 14.37 -16.28
C SER A 175 23.66 13.56 -16.63
N ASP A 176 23.48 12.40 -16.02
CA ASP A 176 22.33 11.54 -16.34
C ASP A 176 21.01 12.05 -15.75
N VAL A 177 21.10 12.83 -14.67
CA VAL A 177 19.98 13.55 -14.05
C VAL A 177 20.39 15.02 -13.90
N VAL A 178 19.56 15.94 -14.40
CA VAL A 178 19.74 17.39 -14.23
C VAL A 178 18.41 18.01 -13.83
N PRO A 179 18.26 18.46 -12.56
CA PRO A 179 17.08 19.21 -12.16
C PRO A 179 17.16 20.68 -12.60
N ASN A 180 16.01 21.28 -12.86
CA ASN A 180 15.83 22.70 -13.17
C ASN A 180 14.67 23.25 -12.33
N TYR A 181 14.99 24.21 -11.46
CA TYR A 181 14.09 24.80 -10.47
C TYR A 181 13.48 26.14 -10.90
N TYR A 182 13.90 26.69 -12.05
CA TYR A 182 13.48 28.02 -12.51
C TYR A 182 12.06 28.05 -13.07
N GLY A 183 11.50 26.90 -13.43
CA GLY A 183 10.13 26.76 -13.93
C GLY A 183 9.06 26.87 -12.83
N GLU A 184 7.79 26.90 -13.24
CA GLU A 184 6.66 26.77 -12.30
C GLU A 184 6.58 25.37 -11.67
N LYS A 185 7.10 24.39 -12.39
CA LYS A 185 7.36 23.03 -11.91
C LYS A 185 8.87 22.80 -11.88
N ILE A 186 9.29 21.84 -11.07
CA ILE A 186 10.65 21.33 -11.08
C ILE A 186 10.78 20.39 -12.26
N GLU A 187 11.60 20.75 -13.23
CA GLU A 187 11.89 19.90 -14.39
C GLU A 187 13.06 18.99 -14.05
N ILE A 188 12.89 17.68 -14.18
CA ILE A 188 13.96 16.69 -14.03
C ILE A 188 14.28 16.14 -15.42
N HIS A 189 15.41 16.57 -15.96
CA HIS A 189 15.88 16.12 -17.26
C HIS A 189 16.72 14.86 -17.11
N LEU A 190 16.34 13.80 -17.81
CA LEU A 190 17.00 12.51 -17.82
C LEU A 190 17.60 12.24 -19.20
N LYS A 191 18.79 11.63 -19.26
CA LYS A 191 19.28 11.05 -20.53
C LYS A 191 18.46 9.84 -20.95
N SER A 192 18.49 9.55 -22.25
CA SER A 192 17.79 8.42 -22.89
C SER A 192 17.72 7.15 -22.03
N GLU A 193 18.86 6.56 -21.69
CA GLU A 193 18.89 5.26 -21.01
C GLU A 193 18.17 5.31 -19.66
N LEU A 194 18.41 6.34 -18.86
CA LEU A 194 17.78 6.50 -17.55
C LEU A 194 16.30 6.87 -17.67
N TYR A 195 15.92 7.68 -18.66
CA TYR A 195 14.53 8.02 -18.95
C TYR A 195 13.70 6.79 -19.29
N GLU A 196 14.18 5.94 -20.20
CA GLU A 196 13.50 4.70 -20.58
C GLU A 196 13.40 3.74 -19.39
N LEU A 197 14.47 3.58 -18.61
CA LEU A 197 14.43 2.78 -17.38
C LEU A 197 13.41 3.34 -16.37
N TYR A 198 13.40 4.64 -16.14
CA TYR A 198 12.44 5.27 -15.23
C TYR A 198 10.99 4.96 -15.62
N TYR A 199 10.62 5.15 -16.89
CA TYR A 199 9.25 4.87 -17.36
C TYR A 199 8.92 3.38 -17.33
N ASN A 200 9.86 2.51 -17.71
CA ASN A 200 9.68 1.07 -17.62
C ASN A 200 9.40 0.64 -16.18
N PHE A 201 10.16 1.14 -15.19
CA PHE A 201 9.92 0.82 -13.77
C PHE A 201 8.63 1.46 -13.23
N LYS A 202 8.32 2.68 -13.65
CA LYS A 202 7.11 3.41 -13.23
C LYS A 202 5.82 2.69 -13.64
N ASP A 203 5.83 2.06 -14.81
CA ASP A 203 4.65 1.40 -15.39
C ASP A 203 4.71 -0.15 -15.26
N PHE A 204 5.84 -0.70 -14.82
CA PHE A 204 6.01 -2.14 -14.60
C PHE A 204 4.96 -2.72 -13.65
N ASN A 205 4.32 -3.82 -14.07
CA ASN A 205 3.35 -4.60 -13.30
C ASN A 205 2.33 -3.71 -12.55
N ASN A 206 1.64 -2.83 -13.31
CA ASN A 206 0.68 -1.86 -12.79
C ASN A 206 1.27 -0.87 -11.76
N GLY A 207 2.54 -0.48 -11.93
CA GLY A 207 3.21 0.47 -11.04
C GLY A 207 3.82 -0.13 -9.79
N ALA A 208 4.04 -1.45 -9.76
CA ALA A 208 4.63 -2.15 -8.62
C ALA A 208 6.00 -1.57 -8.19
N LEU A 209 6.79 -1.03 -9.14
CA LEU A 209 8.09 -0.42 -8.92
C LEU A 209 8.08 1.12 -9.00
N ARG A 210 6.90 1.74 -9.03
CA ARG A 210 6.75 3.20 -9.14
C ARG A 210 7.39 3.93 -7.96
N ARG A 211 7.21 3.42 -6.73
CA ARG A 211 7.81 3.98 -5.52
C ARG A 211 9.33 3.88 -5.56
N TYR A 212 9.86 2.76 -6.06
CA TYR A 212 11.29 2.58 -6.25
C TYR A 212 11.88 3.60 -7.24
N ALA A 213 11.25 3.76 -8.42
CA ALA A 213 11.67 4.74 -9.42
C ALA A 213 11.63 6.18 -8.87
N ALA A 214 10.57 6.54 -8.15
CA ALA A 214 10.45 7.86 -7.52
C ALA A 214 11.48 8.07 -6.40
N GLY A 215 11.80 7.05 -5.62
CA GLY A 215 12.83 7.11 -4.58
C GLY A 215 14.24 7.36 -5.12
N ILE A 216 14.52 6.96 -6.36
CA ILE A 216 15.82 7.21 -7.02
C ILE A 216 15.87 8.57 -7.70
N ILE A 217 14.79 8.97 -8.38
CA ILE A 217 14.79 10.16 -9.24
C ILE A 217 14.20 11.39 -8.55
N VAL A 218 13.02 11.25 -7.95
CA VAL A 218 12.24 12.39 -7.42
C VAL A 218 12.71 12.77 -6.03
N TYR A 219 12.98 11.79 -5.17
CA TYR A 219 13.33 12.04 -3.77
C TYR A 219 14.58 12.93 -3.62
N PRO A 220 15.73 12.66 -4.28
CA PRO A 220 16.91 13.54 -4.16
C PRO A 220 16.66 14.97 -4.62
N VAL A 221 15.87 15.16 -5.69
CA VAL A 221 15.51 16.48 -6.23
C VAL A 221 14.60 17.23 -5.25
N LEU A 222 13.67 16.53 -4.58
CA LEU A 222 12.84 17.15 -3.54
C LEU A 222 13.67 17.59 -2.33
N VAL A 223 14.71 16.82 -1.94
CA VAL A 223 15.62 17.22 -0.86
C VAL A 223 16.29 18.56 -1.16
N GLU A 224 16.78 18.73 -2.39
CA GLU A 224 17.40 19.98 -2.83
C GLU A 224 16.36 21.12 -2.90
N ALA A 225 15.17 20.86 -3.44
CA ALA A 225 14.08 21.84 -3.48
C ALA A 225 13.69 22.35 -2.07
N ILE A 226 13.57 21.44 -1.09
CA ILE A 226 13.32 21.81 0.30
C ILE A 226 14.49 22.60 0.89
N GLY A 227 15.73 22.28 0.49
CA GLY A 227 16.91 23.07 0.83
C GLY A 227 16.76 24.53 0.43
N PHE A 228 16.23 24.83 -0.77
CA PHE A 228 15.95 26.21 -1.18
C PHE A 228 14.87 26.88 -0.31
N VAL A 229 13.81 26.15 0.04
CA VAL A 229 12.76 26.67 0.93
C VAL A 229 13.33 26.99 2.32
N MET A 230 14.11 26.09 2.90
CA MET A 230 14.76 26.29 4.19
C MET A 230 15.70 27.50 4.17
N ALA A 231 16.54 27.63 3.14
CA ALA A 231 17.47 28.76 3.00
C ALA A 231 16.72 30.10 2.96
N HIS A 232 15.63 30.18 2.19
CA HIS A 232 14.78 31.38 2.11
C HIS A 232 14.28 31.83 3.49
N TYR A 233 13.80 30.90 4.33
CA TYR A 233 13.24 31.21 5.65
C TYR A 233 14.28 31.43 6.75
N GLN A 234 15.46 30.81 6.64
CA GLN A 234 16.53 30.94 7.63
C GLN A 234 17.36 32.22 7.44
N GLY A 235 17.12 32.96 6.36
CA GLY A 235 17.86 34.18 6.06
C GLY A 235 19.33 33.91 5.74
N ASP A 236 19.66 32.66 5.41
CA ASP A 236 20.93 32.34 4.76
C ASP A 236 20.89 32.99 3.38
N GLU A 237 21.86 33.87 3.09
CA GLU A 237 22.10 34.35 1.73
C GLU A 237 22.42 33.13 0.86
N ASP A 238 21.36 32.60 0.25
CA ASP A 238 21.29 31.61 -0.81
C ASP A 238 22.27 30.42 -0.71
N GLY A 239 21.70 29.24 -0.46
CA GLY A 239 22.32 27.96 -0.85
C GLY A 239 22.41 27.76 -2.38
N GLY A 240 22.37 28.84 -3.15
CA GLY A 240 22.27 28.94 -4.61
C GLY A 240 22.82 30.28 -5.12
N ASP A 241 22.60 30.59 -6.40
CA ASP A 241 23.20 31.72 -7.12
C ASP A 241 22.61 33.12 -6.79
N GLY A 242 21.84 33.27 -5.72
CA GLY A 242 21.12 34.51 -5.42
C GLY A 242 19.62 34.50 -5.78
N THR A 243 19.11 33.38 -6.30
CA THR A 243 17.77 33.32 -6.89
C THR A 243 16.68 33.04 -5.85
N ASP A 244 15.78 34.00 -5.66
CA ASP A 244 14.55 33.82 -4.91
C ASP A 244 13.51 32.98 -5.70
N PHE A 245 13.15 31.82 -5.15
CA PHE A 245 12.17 30.90 -5.70
C PHE A 245 10.79 30.97 -5.03
N SER A 246 10.57 31.86 -4.06
CA SER A 246 9.32 31.97 -3.28
C SER A 246 8.06 32.15 -4.13
N GLU A 247 8.20 32.77 -5.30
CA GLU A 247 7.11 33.00 -6.24
C GLU A 247 6.73 31.75 -7.07
N LYS A 248 7.60 30.72 -7.11
CA LYS A 248 7.38 29.53 -7.94
C LYS A 248 6.25 28.68 -7.39
N ARG A 249 5.41 28.14 -8.28
CA ARG A 249 4.32 27.25 -7.88
C ARG A 249 4.80 26.02 -7.11
N TRP A 250 5.93 25.42 -7.46
CA TRP A 250 6.48 24.28 -6.73
C TRP A 250 6.91 24.64 -5.30
N PHE A 251 7.44 25.84 -5.08
CA PHE A 251 7.86 26.34 -3.77
C PHE A 251 6.63 26.46 -2.85
N ARG A 252 5.60 27.17 -3.32
CA ARG A 252 4.33 27.34 -2.60
C ARG A 252 3.62 26.02 -2.30
N ALA A 253 3.79 25.03 -3.18
CA ALA A 253 3.22 23.69 -2.95
C ALA A 253 3.97 22.92 -1.85
N ILE A 254 5.29 23.09 -1.73
CA ILE A 254 6.08 22.55 -0.62
C ILE A 254 5.65 23.23 0.68
N GLU A 255 5.50 24.56 0.69
CA GLU A 255 5.02 25.32 1.87
C GLU A 255 3.64 24.84 2.32
N HIS A 256 2.67 24.81 1.40
CA HIS A 256 1.32 24.36 1.72
C HIS A 256 1.31 22.93 2.32
N LYS A 257 2.19 22.04 1.83
CA LYS A 257 2.30 20.67 2.36
C LYS A 257 3.04 20.62 3.70
N ALA A 258 3.96 21.53 3.94
CA ALA A 258 4.62 21.70 5.24
C ALA A 258 3.64 22.21 6.29
N ASP A 259 2.83 23.21 5.94
CA ASP A 259 1.79 23.78 6.81
C ASP A 259 0.79 22.72 7.26
N SER A 260 0.31 21.87 6.32
CA SER A 260 -0.61 20.79 6.66
C SER A 260 0.00 19.75 7.63
N LYS A 261 1.33 19.72 7.74
CA LYS A 261 2.10 18.83 8.62
C LYS A 261 2.65 19.56 9.86
N GLY A 262 2.41 20.87 10.01
CA GLY A 262 2.91 21.68 11.12
C GLY A 262 4.43 21.88 11.10
N ILE A 263 5.04 21.88 9.92
CA ILE A 263 6.49 22.07 9.74
C ILE A 263 6.78 23.56 9.53
N ASP A 264 7.66 24.14 10.34
CA ASP A 264 8.12 25.53 10.21
C ASP A 264 9.53 25.57 9.60
N PHE A 265 9.66 26.03 8.36
CA PHE A 265 10.96 26.09 7.67
C PHE A 265 11.96 27.08 8.28
N SER A 266 11.50 28.03 9.10
CA SER A 266 12.37 28.96 9.84
C SER A 266 13.14 28.25 10.96
N ASN A 267 12.55 27.18 11.51
CA ASN A 267 13.17 26.32 12.51
C ASN A 267 12.67 24.87 12.36
N PRO A 268 13.13 24.16 11.31
CA PRO A 268 12.48 22.93 10.86
C PRO A 268 12.61 21.77 11.83
N GLY A 269 13.55 21.82 12.78
CA GLY A 269 13.81 20.74 13.76
C GLY A 269 14.35 19.43 13.14
N ASP A 270 14.22 19.28 11.82
CA ASP A 270 14.56 18.13 11.00
C ASP A 270 15.37 18.54 9.76
N TYR A 271 16.01 17.56 9.13
CA TYR A 271 16.78 17.74 7.90
C TYR A 271 15.85 17.73 6.66
N ALA A 272 16.26 18.40 5.59
CA ALA A 272 15.54 18.41 4.31
C ALA A 272 15.23 17.00 3.78
N SER A 273 16.11 16.02 4.02
CA SER A 273 15.88 14.62 3.67
C SER A 273 14.74 13.98 4.46
N THR A 274 14.66 14.24 5.78
CA THR A 274 13.57 13.77 6.63
C THR A 274 12.24 14.36 6.15
N ILE A 275 12.20 15.67 5.89
CA ILE A 275 11.00 16.38 5.42
C ILE A 275 10.58 15.84 4.04
N ALA A 276 11.51 15.70 3.10
CA ALA A 276 11.24 15.14 1.77
C ALA A 276 10.70 13.70 1.86
N ASN A 277 11.26 12.88 2.76
CA ASN A 277 10.82 11.49 2.93
C ASN A 277 9.37 11.44 3.41
N ASP A 278 9.02 12.25 4.41
CA ASP A 278 7.66 12.35 4.95
C ASP A 278 6.67 12.99 3.96
N MET A 279 7.06 14.02 3.22
CA MET A 279 6.24 14.65 2.18
C MET A 279 5.92 13.71 1.02
N LEU A 280 6.85 12.80 0.68
CA LEU A 280 6.61 11.72 -0.27
C LEU A 280 6.01 10.47 0.38
N GLY A 281 5.62 10.53 1.66
CA GLY A 281 4.95 9.46 2.39
C GLY A 281 5.85 8.25 2.64
N ASP A 282 6.96 8.42 3.36
CA ASP A 282 7.93 7.37 3.70
C ASP A 282 8.59 6.68 2.50
N ILE A 283 8.89 7.47 1.46
CA ILE A 283 9.41 6.97 0.18
C ILE A 283 10.67 6.12 0.32
N ALA A 284 11.58 6.42 1.26
CA ALA A 284 12.82 5.67 1.41
C ALA A 284 12.57 4.20 1.78
N LEU A 285 11.64 3.95 2.71
CA LEU A 285 11.27 2.61 3.13
C LEU A 285 10.39 1.93 2.07
N ASP A 286 9.41 2.67 1.54
CA ASP A 286 8.45 2.13 0.59
C ASP A 286 9.08 1.79 -0.76
N ALA A 287 10.08 2.55 -1.21
CA ALA A 287 10.86 2.24 -2.41
C ALA A 287 11.55 0.87 -2.30
N LEU A 288 12.23 0.62 -1.17
CA LEU A 288 12.93 -0.66 -0.96
C LEU A 288 11.95 -1.82 -0.74
N ARG A 289 10.83 -1.58 -0.05
CA ARG A 289 9.77 -2.60 0.11
C ARG A 289 9.11 -2.97 -1.21
N SER A 290 8.79 -1.97 -2.03
CA SER A 290 8.28 -2.12 -3.39
C SER A 290 9.21 -3.00 -4.22
N PHE A 291 10.50 -2.67 -4.25
CA PHE A 291 11.50 -3.45 -4.95
C PHE A 291 11.62 -4.89 -4.42
N LYS A 292 11.74 -5.07 -3.10
CA LYS A 292 11.82 -6.40 -2.48
C LYS A 292 10.60 -7.26 -2.80
N TYR A 293 9.40 -6.71 -2.70
CA TYR A 293 8.16 -7.44 -2.97
C TYR A 293 8.11 -7.91 -4.43
N THR A 294 8.47 -7.04 -5.37
CA THR A 294 8.55 -7.41 -6.79
C THR A 294 9.59 -8.50 -7.01
N LEU A 295 10.80 -8.34 -6.46
CA LEU A 295 11.87 -9.33 -6.58
C LEU A 295 11.43 -10.69 -6.04
N ASP A 296 10.87 -10.73 -4.83
CA ASP A 296 10.38 -11.96 -4.21
C ASP A 296 9.26 -12.60 -5.06
N SER A 297 8.37 -11.79 -5.65
CA SER A 297 7.30 -12.31 -6.50
C SER A 297 7.81 -12.93 -7.80
N GLU A 298 8.81 -12.34 -8.44
CA GLU A 298 9.41 -12.89 -9.67
C GLU A 298 10.26 -14.14 -9.38
N VAL A 299 11.03 -14.13 -8.29
CA VAL A 299 11.85 -15.27 -7.87
C VAL A 299 10.98 -16.47 -7.47
N ASN A 300 9.85 -16.23 -6.80
CA ASN A 300 8.94 -17.31 -6.39
C ASN A 300 7.96 -17.75 -7.49
N ASN A 301 7.76 -16.95 -8.55
CA ASN A 301 7.01 -17.35 -9.74
C ASN A 301 7.85 -18.14 -10.74
N GLY A 302 9.18 -18.12 -10.59
CA GLY A 302 10.09 -19.01 -11.30
C GLY A 302 10.00 -20.42 -10.73
N GLU A 303 9.20 -21.27 -11.37
CA GLU A 303 9.43 -22.72 -11.35
C GLU A 303 10.93 -22.97 -11.57
N THR A 304 11.65 -23.28 -10.50
CA THR A 304 12.93 -23.96 -10.60
C THR A 304 12.60 -25.42 -10.94
N GLN A 305 12.11 -25.66 -12.17
CA GLN A 305 12.09 -26.99 -12.76
C GLN A 305 13.53 -27.39 -13.10
N MET A 306 14.15 -28.00 -12.11
CA MET A 306 15.15 -29.07 -12.13
C MET A 306 15.75 -29.45 -13.49
N ILE A 307 17.09 -29.54 -13.53
CA ILE A 307 17.73 -30.72 -14.11
C ILE A 307 18.65 -31.31 -13.05
N GLY A 308 18.15 -32.33 -12.35
CA GLY A 308 19.00 -33.30 -11.69
C GLY A 308 19.85 -34.00 -12.76
N GLY A 309 21.16 -34.04 -12.54
CA GLY A 309 22.03 -34.98 -13.24
C GLY A 309 21.68 -36.39 -12.78
N VAL A 310 21.22 -37.21 -13.71
CA VAL A 310 21.15 -38.66 -13.58
C VAL A 310 22.55 -39.21 -13.84
N ASP A 311 23.04 -40.01 -12.89
CA ASP A 311 24.27 -40.83 -12.83
C ASP A 311 25.64 -40.17 -13.08
#